data_AF-A0A397IS43-F1
#
_entry.id   AF-A0A397IS43-F1
#
_cell.length_a   1.000
_cell.length_b   1.000
_cell.length_c   1.000
_cell.angle_alpha   90.00
_cell.angle_beta   90.00
_cell.angle_gamma   90.00
#
_symmetry.space_group_name_H-M   'P 1'
#
loop_
_entity.id
_entity.type
_entity.pdbx_description
1 polymer ?
#
loop_
_entity_poly.entity_id
_entity_poly.type
_entity_poly.pdbx_seq_one_letter_code
_entity_poly.pdbx_strand_id
1 'polypeptide(L)'
;MKRINVRFHFWLKVGSSTWQYTSLMGQDKLTVLQHFNLSKLFPHSRAIQIRNLWDNFYLLHKAMKDFNTDAKMFSNDTHAWLHQFLNSDFYQASDITPYIHVLVYHIPEMIKIHNHFGLAAFSCSAVEKKNHQQVSHFFKKTTKDGGGGKNGKGRKSAILDIFEHENRMLYFYNCNKIESIHLPKRLRI
;
A
#
# COMPACT_ATOMS: atom_id res chain seq x y z
N MET A 1 17.07 -11.67 2.34
CA MET A 1 16.02 -11.13 1.45
C MET A 1 16.49 -10.90 0.00
N LYS A 2 17.78 -10.65 -0.27
CA LYS A 2 18.32 -10.45 -1.63
C LYS A 2 17.92 -11.50 -2.68
N ARG A 3 17.82 -12.78 -2.30
CA ARG A 3 17.44 -13.89 -3.22
C ARG A 3 16.04 -13.73 -3.83
N ILE A 4 15.13 -13.03 -3.16
CA ILE A 4 13.77 -12.74 -3.65
C ILE A 4 13.63 -11.28 -4.09
N ASN A 5 14.76 -10.59 -4.32
CA ASN A 5 14.83 -9.19 -4.73
C ASN A 5 14.10 -8.19 -3.79
N VAL A 6 13.98 -8.52 -2.50
CA VAL A 6 13.36 -7.63 -1.50
C VAL A 6 14.44 -6.86 -0.75
N ARG A 7 14.33 -5.53 -0.72
CA ARG A 7 15.26 -4.60 -0.03
C ARG A 7 14.89 -4.41 1.43
N PHE A 8 14.85 -5.51 2.19
CA PHE A 8 14.61 -5.50 3.63
C PHE A 8 15.88 -5.89 4.39
N HIS A 9 16.34 -5.01 5.27
CA HIS A 9 17.52 -5.18 6.11
C HIS A 9 17.16 -4.97 7.57
N PHE A 10 17.79 -5.73 8.45
CA PHE A 10 17.69 -5.56 9.89
C PHE A 10 19.08 -5.66 10.51
N TRP A 11 19.35 -4.87 11.55
CA TRP A 11 20.63 -4.80 12.22
C TRP A 11 20.44 -4.52 13.72
N LEU A 12 21.38 -4.97 14.54
CA LEU A 12 21.38 -4.63 15.97
C LEU A 12 21.88 -3.20 16.13
N LYS A 13 21.18 -2.39 16.92
CA LYS A 13 21.65 -1.04 17.24
C LYS A 13 22.90 -1.12 18.11
N VAL A 14 23.97 -0.45 17.71
CA VAL A 14 25.24 -0.43 18.48
C VAL A 14 24.96 0.08 19.90
N GLY A 15 25.40 -0.68 20.91
CA GLY A 15 25.19 -0.35 22.33
C GLY A 15 23.79 -0.64 22.87
N SER A 16 22.97 -1.42 22.16
CA SER A 16 21.60 -1.78 22.58
C SER A 16 21.25 -3.21 22.17
N SER A 17 20.34 -3.84 22.90
CA SER A 17 19.71 -5.11 22.52
C SER A 17 18.57 -4.94 21.50
N THR A 18 18.28 -3.70 21.08
CA THR A 18 17.19 -3.39 20.16
C THR A 18 17.60 -3.57 18.71
N TRP A 19 16.81 -4.34 17.97
CA TRP A 19 16.94 -4.49 16.51
C TRP A 19 16.28 -3.32 15.79
N GLN A 20 16.91 -2.87 14.72
CA GLN A 20 16.39 -1.88 13.78
C GLN A 20 16.17 -2.55 12.42
N TYR A 21 15.25 -2.01 11.63
CA TYR A 21 14.93 -2.55 10.31
C TYR A 21 14.50 -1.45 9.33
N THR A 22 14.70 -1.70 8.04
CA THR A 22 14.15 -0.87 6.97
C THR A 22 12.66 -1.14 6.77
N SER A 23 11.90 -0.15 6.28
CA SER A 23 10.49 -0.37 5.92
C SER A 23 10.33 -1.48 4.87
N LEU A 24 9.29 -2.28 5.01
CA LEU A 24 8.88 -3.29 4.02
C LEU A 24 7.69 -2.72 3.24
N MET A 25 7.92 -2.38 1.98
CA MET A 25 6.92 -1.72 1.13
C MET A 25 5.82 -2.70 0.69
N GLY A 26 4.66 -2.19 0.25
CA GLY A 26 3.50 -3.02 -0.11
C GLY A 26 3.81 -4.18 -1.07
N GLN A 27 4.53 -3.91 -2.16
CA GLN A 27 4.92 -4.95 -3.11
C GLN A 27 5.92 -5.94 -2.51
N ASP A 28 6.87 -5.44 -1.72
CA ASP A 28 7.84 -6.30 -1.04
C ASP A 28 7.14 -7.25 -0.06
N LYS A 29 6.12 -6.78 0.68
CA LYS A 29 5.31 -7.65 1.57
C LYS A 29 4.72 -8.84 0.81
N LEU A 30 4.17 -8.60 -0.38
CA LEU A 30 3.61 -9.67 -1.23
C LEU A 30 4.68 -10.63 -1.74
N THR A 31 5.86 -10.11 -2.11
CA THR A 31 6.99 -10.93 -2.54
C THR A 31 7.49 -11.83 -1.41
N VAL A 32 7.58 -11.30 -0.19
CA VAL A 32 7.95 -12.07 1.01
C VAL A 32 6.91 -13.14 1.30
N LEU A 33 5.63 -12.76 1.31
CA LEU A 33 4.52 -13.68 1.56
C LEU A 33 4.61 -14.91 0.66
N GLN A 34 4.85 -14.74 -0.63
CA GLN A 34 4.90 -15.83 -1.61
C GLN A 34 6.22 -16.60 -1.63
N HIS A 35 7.36 -15.91 -1.60
CA HIS A 35 8.64 -16.52 -2.01
C HIS A 35 9.61 -16.78 -0.85
N PHE A 36 9.27 -16.37 0.37
CA PHE A 36 10.17 -16.57 1.50
C PHE A 36 10.35 -18.07 1.82
N ASN A 37 11.60 -18.53 1.80
CA ASN A 37 11.91 -19.91 2.11
C ASN A 37 11.88 -20.16 3.63
N LEU A 38 10.75 -20.70 4.10
CA LEU A 38 10.49 -21.02 5.51
C LEU A 38 11.32 -22.18 6.04
N SER A 39 11.79 -23.09 5.17
CA SER A 39 12.64 -24.23 5.58
C SER A 39 14.01 -23.82 6.12
N LYS A 40 14.37 -22.53 5.98
CA LYS A 40 15.56 -21.96 6.62
C LYS A 40 15.38 -21.62 8.11
N LEU A 41 14.13 -21.47 8.56
CA LEU A 41 13.79 -21.05 9.92
C LEU A 41 13.11 -22.15 10.73
N PHE A 42 12.41 -23.06 10.05
CA PHE A 42 11.58 -24.07 10.69
C PHE A 42 11.89 -25.47 10.16
N PRO A 43 11.62 -26.53 10.95
CA PRO A 43 11.60 -27.90 10.46
C PRO A 43 10.70 -28.05 9.24
N HIS A 44 11.02 -29.00 8.35
CA HIS A 44 10.37 -29.11 7.04
C HIS A 44 8.84 -29.24 7.13
N SER A 45 8.33 -30.09 8.03
CA SER A 45 6.89 -30.27 8.27
C SER A 45 6.22 -28.96 8.70
N ARG A 46 6.82 -28.24 9.65
CA ARG A 46 6.32 -26.96 10.14
C ARG A 46 6.37 -25.87 9.07
N ALA A 47 7.44 -25.85 8.26
CA ALA A 47 7.57 -24.92 7.14
C ALA A 47 6.45 -25.12 6.11
N ILE A 48 6.08 -26.37 5.78
CA ILE A 48 4.96 -26.69 4.88
C ILE A 48 3.63 -26.21 5.46
N GLN A 49 3.39 -26.48 6.75
CA GLN A 49 2.19 -26.03 7.44
C GLN A 49 2.01 -24.49 7.39
N ILE A 50 3.07 -23.74 7.75
CA ILE A 50 3.06 -22.27 7.70
C ILE A 50 2.89 -21.79 6.26
N ARG A 51 3.55 -22.44 5.30
CA ARG A 51 3.42 -22.14 3.86
C ARG A 51 1.95 -22.26 3.41
N ASN A 52 1.29 -23.37 3.70
CA ASN A 52 -0.10 -23.60 3.33
C ASN A 52 -1.05 -22.55 3.92
N LEU A 53 -0.88 -22.19 5.20
CA LEU A 53 -1.69 -21.15 5.85
C LEU A 53 -1.59 -19.80 5.13
N TRP A 54 -0.37 -19.38 4.80
CA TRP A 54 -0.11 -18.08 4.19
C TRP A 54 -0.36 -18.05 2.68
N ASP A 55 -0.26 -19.19 1.99
CA ASP A 55 -0.65 -19.32 0.60
C ASP A 55 -2.18 -19.22 0.46
N ASN A 56 -2.94 -19.83 1.38
CA ASN A 56 -4.40 -19.65 1.45
C ASN A 56 -4.77 -18.18 1.72
N PHE A 57 -4.07 -17.51 2.65
CA PHE A 57 -4.25 -16.06 2.85
C PHE A 57 -3.93 -15.26 1.59
N TYR A 58 -2.90 -15.64 0.84
CA TYR A 58 -2.55 -14.97 -0.40
C TYR A 58 -3.64 -15.12 -1.48
N LEU A 59 -4.28 -16.29 -1.56
CA LEU A 59 -5.44 -16.52 -2.44
C LEU A 59 -6.61 -15.61 -2.03
N LEU A 60 -6.91 -15.49 -0.74
CA LEU A 60 -7.93 -14.55 -0.24
C LEU A 60 -7.59 -13.10 -0.62
N HIS A 61 -6.33 -12.68 -0.44
CA HIS A 61 -5.90 -11.35 -0.84
C HIS A 61 -6.07 -11.09 -2.36
N LYS A 62 -5.87 -12.11 -3.21
CA LYS A 62 -6.16 -12.00 -4.65
C LYS A 62 -7.66 -11.90 -4.90
N ALA A 63 -8.46 -12.79 -4.32
CA ALA A 63 -9.91 -12.83 -4.49
C ALA A 63 -10.54 -11.50 -4.07
N MET A 64 -10.11 -10.91 -2.96
CA MET A 64 -10.57 -9.60 -2.50
C MET A 64 -10.37 -8.47 -3.53
N LYS A 65 -9.36 -8.60 -4.41
CA LYS A 65 -9.07 -7.62 -5.47
C LYS A 65 -9.70 -7.98 -6.81
N ASP A 66 -10.22 -9.18 -6.95
CA ASP A 66 -10.88 -9.63 -8.16
C ASP A 66 -12.33 -9.16 -8.16
N PHE A 67 -12.74 -8.57 -9.28
CA PHE A 67 -14.08 -8.07 -9.51
C PHE A 67 -15.13 -9.19 -9.59
N ASN A 68 -14.72 -10.39 -9.99
CA ASN A 68 -15.61 -11.52 -10.22
C ASN A 68 -15.78 -12.42 -8.99
N THR A 69 -15.20 -12.03 -7.85
CA THR A 69 -15.26 -12.85 -6.63
C THR A 69 -16.68 -12.92 -6.10
N ASP A 70 -17.18 -14.14 -5.95
CA ASP A 70 -18.46 -14.38 -5.28
C ASP A 70 -18.34 -14.20 -3.76
N ALA A 71 -19.25 -13.41 -3.20
CA ALA A 71 -19.24 -13.09 -1.77
C ALA A 71 -19.43 -14.33 -0.87
N LYS A 72 -20.24 -15.30 -1.29
CA LYS A 72 -20.52 -16.51 -0.51
C LYS A 72 -19.31 -17.44 -0.52
N MET A 73 -18.69 -17.65 -1.68
CA MET A 73 -17.42 -18.39 -1.79
C MET A 73 -16.33 -17.72 -0.95
N PHE A 74 -16.17 -16.41 -1.07
CA PHE A 74 -15.19 -15.67 -0.28
C PHE A 74 -15.43 -15.80 1.23
N SER A 75 -16.68 -15.74 1.67
CA SER A 75 -17.04 -15.98 3.07
C SER A 75 -16.64 -17.39 3.54
N ASN A 76 -16.94 -18.42 2.76
CA ASN A 76 -16.56 -19.80 3.08
C ASN A 76 -15.02 -19.95 3.17
N ASP A 77 -14.29 -19.40 2.20
CA ASP A 77 -12.84 -19.51 2.14
C ASP A 77 -12.16 -18.74 3.28
N THR A 78 -12.66 -17.56 3.64
CA THR A 78 -12.16 -16.78 4.78
C THR A 78 -12.42 -17.47 6.11
N HIS A 79 -13.58 -18.11 6.29
CA HIS A 79 -13.86 -18.93 7.47
C HIS A 79 -12.96 -20.16 7.55
N ALA A 80 -12.78 -20.89 6.44
CA ALA A 80 -11.87 -22.04 6.39
C ALA A 80 -10.43 -21.64 6.74
N TRP A 81 -9.97 -20.49 6.21
CA TRP A 81 -8.67 -19.94 6.56
C TRP A 81 -8.59 -19.52 8.03
N LEU A 82 -9.63 -18.89 8.60
CA LEU A 82 -9.66 -18.53 10.02
C LEU A 82 -9.58 -19.77 10.93
N HIS A 83 -10.29 -20.85 10.58
CA HIS A 83 -10.18 -22.12 11.29
C HIS A 83 -8.76 -22.70 11.23
N GLN A 84 -8.09 -22.59 10.08
CA GLN A 84 -6.69 -22.99 9.94
C GLN A 84 -5.75 -22.09 10.76
N PHE A 85 -6.01 -20.78 10.78
CA PHE A 85 -5.24 -19.78 11.53
C PHE A 85 -5.31 -20.03 13.03
N LEU A 86 -6.50 -20.36 13.54
CA LEU A 86 -6.77 -20.65 14.95
C LEU A 86 -6.50 -22.11 15.35
N ASN A 87 -6.02 -22.94 14.43
CA ASN A 87 -5.57 -24.27 14.81
C ASN A 87 -4.45 -24.11 15.85
N SER A 88 -4.50 -24.89 16.93
CA SER A 88 -3.70 -24.69 18.16
C SER A 88 -2.19 -24.60 17.91
N ASP A 89 -1.75 -25.08 16.75
CA ASP A 89 -0.36 -25.06 16.33
C ASP A 89 0.10 -23.71 15.76
N PHE A 90 -0.77 -22.75 15.40
CA PHE A 90 -0.36 -21.49 14.77
C PHE A 90 -0.56 -20.25 15.63
N TYR A 91 -1.82 -19.89 15.89
CA TYR A 91 -2.21 -18.65 16.56
C TYR A 91 -3.39 -18.88 17.49
N GLN A 92 -3.56 -17.99 18.45
CA GLN A 92 -4.66 -18.00 19.40
C GLN A 92 -5.72 -16.95 19.04
N ALA A 93 -6.90 -17.05 19.64
CA ALA A 93 -7.96 -16.06 19.45
C ALA A 93 -7.52 -14.63 19.82
N SER A 94 -6.59 -14.49 20.77
CA SER A 94 -5.98 -13.21 21.15
C SER A 94 -5.13 -12.58 20.04
N ASP A 95 -4.68 -13.36 19.05
CA ASP A 95 -3.88 -12.88 17.93
C ASP A 95 -4.74 -12.36 16.77
N ILE A 96 -6.07 -12.42 16.90
CA ILE A 96 -7.00 -11.86 15.92
C ILE A 96 -6.90 -10.34 15.96
N THR A 97 -6.28 -9.78 14.93
CA THR A 97 -6.23 -8.33 14.73
C THR A 97 -7.58 -7.80 14.23
N PRO A 98 -7.86 -6.49 14.40
CA PRO A 98 -9.04 -5.86 13.81
C PRO A 98 -9.16 -6.09 12.29
N TYR A 99 -8.04 -6.17 11.57
CA TYR A 99 -8.04 -6.45 10.13
C TYR A 99 -8.46 -7.88 9.79
N ILE A 100 -8.13 -8.86 10.63
CA ILE A 100 -8.62 -10.24 10.46
C ILE A 100 -10.13 -10.29 10.69
N HIS A 101 -10.62 -9.62 11.73
CA HIS A 101 -12.06 -9.51 11.97
C HIS A 101 -12.80 -8.87 10.78
N VAL A 102 -12.28 -7.76 10.26
CA VAL A 102 -12.81 -7.12 9.04
C VAL A 102 -12.78 -8.07 7.85
N LEU A 103 -11.66 -8.77 7.62
CA LEU A 103 -11.50 -9.71 6.51
C LEU A 103 -12.56 -10.82 6.52
N VAL A 104 -12.84 -11.40 7.68
CA VAL A 104 -13.73 -12.56 7.77
C VAL A 104 -15.20 -12.13 7.78
N TYR A 105 -15.56 -11.09 8.53
CA TYR A 105 -16.96 -10.76 8.78
C TYR A 105 -17.51 -9.65 7.88
N HIS A 106 -16.66 -8.72 7.44
CA HIS A 106 -17.13 -7.49 6.77
C HIS A 106 -16.78 -7.46 5.28
N ILE A 107 -15.63 -8.00 4.88
CA ILE A 107 -15.25 -8.04 3.46
C ILE A 107 -16.28 -8.80 2.60
N PRO A 108 -16.80 -9.98 2.98
CA PRO A 108 -17.84 -10.64 2.18
C PRO A 108 -19.10 -9.78 1.98
N GLU A 109 -19.52 -9.06 3.02
CA GLU A 109 -20.65 -8.12 2.95
C GLU A 109 -20.33 -6.95 1.99
N MET A 110 -19.14 -6.37 2.09
CA MET A 110 -18.72 -5.29 1.20
C MET A 110 -18.61 -5.76 -0.26
N ILE A 111 -18.13 -6.98 -0.53
CA ILE A 111 -18.14 -7.57 -1.89
C ILE A 111 -19.57 -7.66 -2.41
N LYS A 112 -20.50 -8.12 -1.56
CA LYS A 112 -21.91 -8.26 -1.94
C LYS A 112 -22.57 -6.90 -2.25
N ILE A 113 -22.36 -5.90 -1.39
CA ILE A 113 -22.97 -4.57 -1.54
C ILE A 113 -22.35 -3.80 -2.71
N HIS A 114 -21.04 -3.92 -2.91
CA HIS A 114 -20.29 -3.14 -3.89
C HIS A 114 -19.80 -3.97 -5.09
N ASN A 115 -20.50 -5.06 -5.43
CA ASN A 115 -20.13 -5.94 -6.55
C ASN A 115 -19.98 -5.20 -7.88
N HIS A 116 -20.73 -4.10 -8.08
CA HIS A 116 -20.66 -3.31 -9.31
C HIS A 116 -19.34 -2.51 -9.46
N PHE A 117 -18.75 -2.06 -8.36
CA PHE A 117 -17.52 -1.25 -8.39
C PHE A 117 -16.27 -2.07 -8.03
N GLY A 118 -16.46 -3.15 -7.27
CA GLY A 118 -15.40 -3.91 -6.64
C GLY A 118 -14.74 -3.16 -5.47
N LEU A 119 -14.09 -3.91 -4.58
CA LEU A 119 -13.43 -3.32 -3.40
C LEU A 119 -12.23 -2.44 -3.74
N ALA A 120 -11.58 -2.68 -4.89
CA ALA A 120 -10.45 -1.90 -5.34
C ALA A 120 -10.79 -0.41 -5.53
N ALA A 121 -12.04 -0.08 -5.88
CA ALA A 121 -12.51 1.30 -6.03
C ALA A 121 -12.42 2.11 -4.72
N PHE A 122 -12.48 1.45 -3.57
CA PHE A 122 -12.38 2.06 -2.25
C PHE A 122 -10.95 2.07 -1.69
N SER A 123 -9.96 1.66 -2.50
CA SER A 123 -8.57 1.63 -2.07
C SER A 123 -7.99 3.05 -1.92
N CYS A 124 -7.26 3.28 -0.82
CA CYS A 124 -6.50 4.51 -0.62
C CYS A 124 -5.23 4.60 -1.48
N SER A 125 -4.92 3.58 -2.30
CA SER A 125 -3.69 3.53 -3.11
C SER A 125 -3.51 4.75 -4.02
N ALA A 126 -4.61 5.27 -4.60
CA ALA A 126 -4.56 6.45 -5.45
C ALA A 126 -4.18 7.72 -4.67
N VAL A 127 -4.72 7.86 -3.45
CA VAL A 127 -4.43 8.99 -2.55
C VAL A 127 -2.98 8.91 -2.05
N GLU A 128 -2.51 7.73 -1.67
CA GLU A 128 -1.11 7.51 -1.27
C GLU A 128 -0.12 7.84 -2.40
N LYS A 129 -0.45 7.41 -3.64
CA LYS A 129 0.35 7.75 -4.82
C LYS A 129 0.37 9.25 -5.08
N LYS A 130 -0.78 9.93 -4.95
CA LYS A 130 -0.87 11.39 -5.10
C LYS A 130 -0.01 12.10 -4.06
N ASN A 131 -0.09 11.68 -2.80
CA ASN A 131 0.76 12.20 -1.74
C ASN A 131 2.25 12.03 -2.06
N HIS A 132 2.66 10.83 -2.52
CA HIS A 132 4.05 10.58 -2.93
C HIS A 132 4.50 11.51 -4.07
N GLN A 133 3.67 11.71 -5.08
CA GLN A 133 3.96 12.61 -6.20
C GLN A 133 4.11 14.06 -5.73
N GLN A 134 3.22 14.53 -4.86
CA GLN A 134 3.26 15.89 -4.32
C GLN A 134 4.50 16.11 -3.45
N VAL A 135 4.82 15.19 -2.54
CA VAL A 135 6.04 15.24 -1.72
C VAL A 135 7.31 15.22 -2.60
N SER A 136 7.33 14.43 -3.66
CA SER A 136 8.48 14.38 -4.57
C SER A 136 8.62 15.66 -5.39
N HIS A 137 7.52 16.21 -5.91
CA HIS A 137 7.52 17.35 -6.82
C HIS A 137 7.74 18.69 -6.10
N PHE A 138 7.01 18.94 -5.02
CA PHE A 138 7.00 20.24 -4.35
C PHE A 138 7.99 20.32 -3.18
N PHE A 139 8.30 19.19 -2.54
CA PHE A 139 9.13 19.15 -1.34
C PHE A 139 10.46 18.43 -1.55
N LYS A 140 10.82 18.10 -2.80
CA LYS A 140 12.06 17.38 -3.16
C LYS A 140 12.31 16.13 -2.30
N LYS A 141 11.25 15.40 -1.95
CA LYS A 141 11.28 14.19 -1.10
C LYS A 141 11.62 14.45 0.38
N THR A 142 11.45 15.68 0.86
CA THR A 142 11.57 16.05 2.28
C THR A 142 10.18 16.36 2.86
N THR A 143 9.93 16.03 4.12
CA THR A 143 8.67 16.35 4.83
C THR A 143 8.73 17.65 5.62
N LYS A 144 9.92 18.27 5.72
CA LYS A 144 10.09 19.64 6.21
C LYS A 144 10.06 20.56 5.00
N ASP A 145 9.29 21.65 5.07
CA ASP A 145 9.17 22.71 4.07
C ASP A 145 10.52 23.03 3.39
N GLY A 146 10.80 22.31 2.30
CA GLY A 146 12.15 21.93 1.87
C GLY A 146 13.18 23.03 2.07
N GLY A 147 14.01 22.89 3.13
CA GLY A 147 15.17 23.72 3.46
C GLY A 147 15.27 25.05 2.71
N GLY A 148 14.27 25.92 2.88
CA GLY A 148 14.30 27.29 2.39
C GLY A 148 14.78 28.15 3.53
N GLY A 149 16.00 28.67 3.42
CA GLY A 149 16.61 29.49 4.44
C GLY A 149 15.66 30.54 4.98
N LYS A 150 15.83 30.86 6.26
CA LYS A 150 15.40 32.12 6.85
C LYS A 150 15.61 33.22 5.80
N ASN A 151 14.56 34.01 5.54
CA ASN A 151 14.51 35.25 4.72
C ASN A 151 13.82 35.08 3.35
N GLY A 152 12.55 35.49 3.26
CA GLY A 152 11.89 35.67 1.97
C GLY A 152 10.42 36.04 2.09
N LYS A 153 10.13 37.30 2.48
CA LYS A 153 8.79 37.89 2.27
C LYS A 153 8.43 37.73 0.79
N GLY A 154 7.33 37.02 0.49
CA GLY A 154 6.80 36.88 -0.88
C GLY A 154 6.77 35.47 -1.48
N ARG A 155 7.13 34.41 -0.73
CA ARG A 155 7.05 33.04 -1.26
C ARG A 155 5.65 32.46 -1.11
N LYS A 156 5.05 32.05 -2.23
CA LYS A 156 3.75 31.36 -2.33
C LYS A 156 3.80 30.06 -1.52
N SER A 157 2.72 29.71 -0.81
CA SER A 157 2.68 28.49 0.00
C SER A 157 2.68 27.25 -0.89
N ALA A 158 3.22 26.13 -0.40
CA ALA A 158 3.25 24.88 -1.16
C ALA A 158 1.84 24.42 -1.58
N ILE A 159 0.82 24.70 -0.76
CA ILE A 159 -0.58 24.42 -1.07
C ILE A 159 -1.04 25.22 -2.31
N LEU A 160 -0.72 26.51 -2.36
CA LEU A 160 -1.08 27.36 -3.49
C LEU A 160 -0.32 26.96 -4.77
N ASP A 161 0.94 26.50 -4.64
CA ASP A 161 1.72 25.96 -5.76
C ASP A 161 1.12 24.65 -6.29
N ILE A 162 0.70 23.75 -5.39
CA ILE A 162 0.00 22.51 -5.73
C ILE A 162 -1.31 22.83 -6.46
N PHE A 163 -2.13 23.73 -5.91
CA PHE A 163 -3.40 24.10 -6.54
C PHE A 163 -3.23 24.72 -7.92
N GLU A 164 -2.26 25.62 -8.10
CA GLU A 164 -2.00 26.20 -9.41
C GLU A 164 -1.52 25.15 -10.42
N HIS A 165 -0.64 24.24 -10.01
CA HIS A 165 -0.17 23.16 -10.87
C HIS A 165 -1.30 22.23 -11.30
N GLU A 166 -2.11 21.75 -10.35
CA GLU A 166 -3.22 20.84 -10.62
C GLU A 166 -4.29 21.51 -11.51
N ASN A 167 -4.62 22.78 -11.26
CA ASN A 167 -5.55 23.54 -12.09
C ASN A 167 -5.03 23.73 -13.53
N ARG A 168 -3.74 24.01 -13.70
CA ARG A 168 -3.12 24.09 -15.04
C ARG A 168 -3.18 22.74 -15.75
N MET A 169 -2.87 21.64 -15.06
CA MET A 169 -2.96 20.30 -15.64
C MET A 169 -4.40 19.98 -16.07
N LEU A 170 -5.39 20.25 -15.21
CA LEU A 170 -6.81 20.06 -15.54
C LEU A 170 -7.24 20.89 -16.76
N TYR A 171 -6.82 22.15 -16.85
CA TYR A 171 -7.07 23.00 -18.01
C TYR A 171 -6.53 22.36 -19.29
N PHE A 172 -5.27 21.91 -19.30
CA PHE A 172 -4.68 21.29 -20.50
C PHE A 172 -5.29 19.94 -20.85
N TYR A 173 -5.68 19.12 -19.86
CA TYR A 173 -6.35 17.84 -20.12
C TYR A 173 -7.75 18.03 -20.72
N ASN A 174 -8.51 19.03 -20.27
CA ASN A 174 -9.86 19.29 -20.74
C ASN A 174 -9.89 20.11 -22.03
N CYS A 175 -8.90 20.97 -22.25
CA CYS A 175 -8.77 21.80 -23.44
C CYS A 175 -7.81 21.17 -24.47
N ASN A 176 -8.10 19.94 -24.92
CA ASN A 176 -7.48 19.32 -26.12
C ASN A 176 -7.82 20.07 -27.43
N LYS A 177 -7.64 21.39 -27.45
CA LYS A 177 -7.59 22.25 -28.64
C LYS A 177 -6.34 23.12 -28.50
N ILE A 178 -5.19 22.51 -28.73
CA ILE A 178 -3.97 23.27 -29.07
C ILE A 178 -4.08 23.64 -30.55
N GLU A 179 -5.01 24.53 -30.86
CA GLU A 179 -4.94 25.41 -32.02
C GLU A 179 -5.48 26.75 -31.53
N SER A 180 -4.58 27.74 -31.39
CA SER A 180 -4.83 29.18 -31.13
C SER A 180 -4.49 29.81 -29.78
N ILE A 181 -3.81 29.14 -28.83
CA ILE A 181 -3.29 29.87 -27.65
C ILE A 181 -1.91 30.43 -27.98
N HIS A 182 -1.86 31.71 -28.39
CA HIS A 182 -0.62 32.49 -28.38
C HIS A 182 -0.04 32.47 -26.97
N LEU A 183 1.14 31.86 -26.81
CA LEU A 183 1.94 31.92 -25.59
C LEU A 183 2.00 33.38 -25.09
N PRO A 184 1.66 33.66 -23.81
CA PRO A 184 1.80 35.00 -23.29
C PRO A 184 3.27 35.40 -23.39
N LYS A 185 3.55 36.52 -24.09
CA LYS A 185 4.89 37.13 -24.10
C LYS A 185 5.25 37.43 -22.65
N ARG A 186 6.33 36.82 -22.15
CA ARG A 186 6.95 37.20 -20.88
C ARG A 186 7.19 38.72 -20.90
N LEU A 187 6.44 39.46 -20.09
CA LEU A 187 6.80 40.82 -19.75
C LEU A 187 8.08 40.73 -18.90
N ARG A 188 9.19 41.20 -19.47
CA ARG A 188 10.36 41.57 -18.69
C ARG A 188 10.02 42.87 -17.97
N ILE A 189 9.91 42.79 -16.65
CA ILE A 189 10.10 43.93 -15.76
C ILE A 189 11.42 43.68 -15.06
#